data_AF-A0A1B7HUV3-F1
#
_entry.id   AF-A0A1B7HUV3-F1
#
_cell.length_a   1.000
_cell.length_b   1.000
_cell.length_c   1.000
_cell.angle_alpha   90.00
_cell.angle_beta   90.00
_cell.angle_gamma   90.00
#
_symmetry.space_group_name_H-M   'P 1'
#
loop_
_entity.id
_entity.type
_entity.pdbx_description
1 polymer ?
#
loop_
_entity_poly.entity_id
_entity_poly.type
_entity_poly.pdbx_seq_one_letter_code
_entity_poly.pdbx_strand_id
1 'polypeptide(L)' 'MFKKETGHSLGQYIRNRKLTEIALKLKESNEPILYLAERYGFESQQTLTRTFKNYFSVPPHRYRVACSGGEGKFIHALNH' A
#
# COMPACT_ATOMS: atom_id res chain seq x y z
N MET A 1 20.73 15.21 0.85
CA MET A 1 19.98 15.92 -0.20
C MET A 1 18.54 15.42 -0.34
N PHE A 2 18.19 14.13 -0.41
CA PHE A 2 16.77 13.72 -0.54
C PHE A 2 15.85 14.02 0.67
N LYS A 3 16.26 13.65 1.89
CA LYS A 3 15.48 13.88 3.13
C LYS A 3 15.28 15.36 3.47
N LYS A 4 16.14 16.24 2.96
CA LYS A 4 16.09 17.68 3.22
C LYS A 4 15.05 18.39 2.35
N GLU A 5 14.65 17.76 1.24
CA GLU A 5 13.65 18.31 0.30
C GLU A 5 12.28 17.62 0.44
N THR A 6 12.23 16.32 0.74
CA THR A 6 10.96 15.56 0.85
C THR A 6 10.54 15.25 2.28
N GLY A 7 11.38 15.53 3.28
CA GLY A 7 11.14 15.13 4.67
C GLY A 7 11.25 13.61 4.94
N HIS A 8 11.34 12.78 3.90
CA HIS A 8 11.38 11.31 4.01
C HIS A 8 12.74 10.73 3.63
N SER A 9 13.10 9.59 4.22
CA SER A 9 14.22 8.80 3.69
C SER A 9 13.83 8.20 2.34
N LEU A 10 14.81 8.05 1.43
CA LEU A 10 14.57 7.47 0.10
C LEU A 10 13.89 6.10 0.19
N GLY A 11 14.33 5.25 1.14
CA GLY A 11 13.72 3.94 1.38
C GLY A 11 12.29 4.01 1.92
N GLN A 12 11.92 5.06 2.66
CA GLN A 12 10.53 5.27 3.07
C GLN A 12 9.68 5.71 1.89
N TYR A 13 10.16 6.63 1.07
CA TYR A 13 9.46 7.08 -0.14
C TYR A 13 9.20 5.92 -1.11
N ILE A 14 10.21 5.10 -1.41
CA ILE A 14 10.06 3.92 -2.28
C ILE A 14 9.03 2.95 -1.71
N ARG A 15 9.06 2.68 -0.41
CA ARG A 15 8.06 1.82 0.24
C ARG A 15 6.65 2.40 0.13
N ASN A 16 6.47 3.69 0.40
CA ASN A 16 5.16 4.34 0.30
C ASN A 16 4.62 4.26 -1.13
N ARG A 17 5.46 4.50 -2.15
CA ARG A 17 5.09 4.34 -3.56
C ARG A 17 4.63 2.92 -3.86
N LYS A 18 5.38 1.89 -3.44
CA LYS A 18 4.98 0.48 -3.60
C LYS A 18 3.61 0.19 -2.96
N LEU A 19 3.36 0.72 -1.76
CA LEU A 19 2.08 0.50 -1.06
C LEU A 19 0.91 1.13 -1.82
N THR A 20 1.08 2.33 -2.38
CA THR A 20 0.06 2.98 -3.22
C THR A 20 -0.26 2.17 -4.47
N GLU A 21 0.76 1.64 -5.16
CA GLU A 21 0.57 0.77 -6.32
C GLU A 21 -0.19 -0.51 -5.96
N ILE A 22 0.17 -1.16 -4.84
CA ILE A 22 -0.55 -2.34 -4.33
C ILE A 22 -2.01 -2.00 -4.02
N ALA A 23 -2.29 -0.82 -3.45
CA ALA A 23 -3.65 -0.39 -3.17
C ALA A 23 -4.49 -0.21 -4.45
N LEU A 24 -3.89 0.27 -5.55
CA LEU A 24 -4.54 0.32 -6.86
C LEU A 24 -4.83 -1.08 -7.39
N LYS A 25 -3.85 -1.99 -7.33
CA LYS A 25 -4.06 -3.39 -7.76
C LYS A 25 -5.16 -4.09 -6.97
N LEU A 26 -5.24 -3.87 -5.66
CA LEU A 26 -6.31 -4.41 -4.82
C LEU A 26 -7.71 -3.88 -5.17
N LYS A 27 -7.80 -2.74 -5.86
CA LYS A 27 -9.07 -2.16 -6.35
C LYS A 27 -9.43 -2.66 -7.74
N GLU A 28 -8.44 -2.72 -8.61
CA GLU A 28 -8.62 -3.01 -10.04
C GLU A 28 -8.63 -4.51 -10.35
N SER A 29 -8.02 -5.33 -9.49
CA SER A 29 -7.80 -6.75 -9.73
C SER A 29 -8.13 -7.62 -8.52
N ASN A 30 -8.31 -8.92 -8.79
CA ASN A 30 -8.41 -9.96 -7.78
C ASN A 30 -7.09 -10.71 -7.57
N GLU A 31 -5.96 -10.07 -7.87
CA GLU A 31 -4.63 -10.66 -7.63
C GLU A 31 -4.49 -11.08 -6.14
N PRO A 32 -3.94 -12.28 -5.86
CA PRO A 32 -3.71 -12.73 -4.49
C PRO A 32 -2.79 -11.77 -3.73
N ILE A 33 -3.08 -11.52 -2.44
CA ILE A 33 -2.24 -10.62 -1.62
C ILE A 33 -0.82 -11.17 -1.49
N LEU A 34 -0.68 -12.50 -1.39
CA LEU A 34 0.63 -13.18 -1.41
C LEU A 34 1.41 -12.85 -2.69
N TYR A 35 0.77 -12.95 -3.85
CA TYR A 35 1.38 -12.63 -5.13
C TYR A 35 1.82 -11.16 -5.21
N LEU A 36 1.00 -10.24 -4.71
CA LEU A 36 1.36 -8.82 -4.62
C LEU A 36 2.52 -8.58 -3.64
N ALA A 37 2.61 -9.37 -2.56
CA ALA A 37 3.75 -9.28 -1.64
C ALA A 37 5.05 -9.66 -2.36
N GLU A 38 5.07 -10.81 -3.03
CA GLU A 38 6.25 -11.31 -3.75
C GLU A 38 6.66 -10.37 -4.89
N ARG A 39 5.70 -9.95 -5.73
CA ARG A 39 5.96 -9.05 -6.88
C ARG A 39 6.60 -7.73 -6.47
N TYR A 40 6.22 -7.17 -5.31
CA TYR A 40 6.74 -5.89 -4.82
C TYR A 40 7.95 -6.05 -3.88
N GLY A 41 8.46 -7.28 -3.71
CA GLY A 41 9.68 -7.59 -2.96
C GLY A 41 9.48 -7.62 -1.44
N PHE A 42 8.30 -8.00 -0.97
CA PHE A 42 8.07 -8.31 0.44
C PHE A 42 8.41 -9.77 0.71
N GLU A 43 9.12 -10.04 1.80
CA GLU A 43 9.54 -11.39 2.20
C GLU A 43 8.37 -12.32 2.54
N SER A 44 7.20 -11.75 2.87
CA SER A 44 6.00 -12.52 3.19
C SER A 44 4.73 -11.66 3.09
N GLN A 45 3.60 -12.34 2.96
CA GLN A 45 2.27 -11.71 3.04
C GLN A 45 2.08 -10.97 4.38
N GLN A 46 2.63 -11.49 5.47
CA GLN A 46 2.54 -10.89 6.80
C GLN A 46 3.31 -9.56 6.87
N THR A 47 4.50 -9.50 6.25
CA THR A 47 5.30 -8.26 6.16
C THR A 47 4.56 -7.20 5.34
N LEU A 48 3.98 -7.58 4.19
CA LEU A 48 3.12 -6.68 3.42
C LEU A 48 1.93 -6.20 4.26
N THR A 49 1.20 -7.12 4.89
CA THR A 49 -0.01 -6.80 5.66
C THR A 49 0.27 -5.82 6.79
N ARG A 50 1.36 -6.00 7.53
CA ARG A 50 1.77 -5.09 8.61
C ARG A 50 2.10 -3.70 8.06
N THR A 51 2.89 -3.64 7.00
CA THR A 51 3.33 -2.37 6.39
C THR A 51 2.15 -1.61 5.77
N PHE A 52 1.28 -2.32 5.05
CA PHE A 52 0.09 -1.76 4.42
C PHE A 52 -0.91 -1.26 5.47
N LYS A 53 -1.15 -2.02 6.54
CA LYS A 53 -2.00 -1.57 7.66
C LYS A 53 -1.42 -0.33 8.34
N ASN A 54 -0.11 -0.25 8.53
CA ASN A 54 0.51 0.93 9.14
C ASN A 54 0.37 2.18 8.26
N TYR A 55 0.32 2.02 6.94
CA TYR A 55 0.24 3.13 5.99
C TYR A 55 -1.21 3.56 5.70
N PHE A 56 -2.14 2.61 5.52
CA PHE A 56 -3.54 2.88 5.16
C PHE A 56 -4.52 2.71 6.33
N SER A 57 -4.03 2.39 7.53
CA SER A 57 -4.82 2.06 8.74
C SER A 57 -5.75 0.83 8.58
N VAL A 58 -5.72 0.15 7.43
CA VAL A 58 -6.61 -0.96 7.08
C VAL A 58 -5.80 -2.09 6.44
N PRO A 59 -6.04 -3.37 6.80
CA PRO A 59 -5.37 -4.50 6.15
C PRO A 59 -5.74 -4.63 4.66
N PRO A 60 -4.85 -5.18 3.81
CA PRO A 60 -5.06 -5.29 2.36
C PRO A 60 -6.37 -5.99 1.96
N HIS A 61 -6.73 -7.05 2.67
CA HIS A 61 -7.97 -7.79 2.42
C HIS A 61 -9.21 -6.92 2.67
N ARG A 62 -9.25 -6.21 3.81
CA ARG A 62 -10.36 -5.32 4.14
C ARG A 62 -10.41 -4.13 3.18
N TYR A 63 -9.25 -3.60 2.78
CA TYR A 63 -9.16 -2.51 1.82
C TYR A 63 -9.81 -2.88 0.48
N ARG A 64 -9.54 -4.08 -0.03
CA ARG A 64 -10.16 -4.61 -1.26
C ARG A 64 -11.69 -4.71 -1.15
N VAL A 65 -12.18 -5.36 -0.10
CA VAL A 65 -13.64 -5.52 0.13
C VAL A 65 -14.33 -4.16 0.23
N ALA A 66 -13.74 -3.20 0.93
CA ALA A 66 -14.30 -1.86 1.07
C ALA A 66 -14.37 -1.11 -0.27
N CYS A 67 -13.38 -1.30 -1.15
CA CYS A 67 -13.38 -0.65 -2.47
C CYS A 67 -14.39 -1.28 -3.45
N SER A 68 -14.65 -2.58 -3.34
CA SER A 68 -15.70 -3.24 -4.13
C SER A 68 -17.12 -2.77 -3.75
N GLY A 69 -17.29 -2.10 -2.59
CA GLY A 69 -18.58 -1.68 -2.03
C GLY A 69 -19.01 -0.23 -2.31
N GLY A 70 -18.32 0.53 -3.18
CA GLY A 70 -18.78 1.86 -3.60
C GLY A 70 -18.51 3.03 -2.65
N GLU A 71 -17.78 2.85 -1.55
CA GLU A 71 -17.41 3.96 -0.66
C GLU A 71 -15.93 4.35 -0.82
N GLY A 72 -15.69 5.39 -1.62
CA GLY A 72 -14.37 5.99 -1.90
C GLY A 72 -13.69 6.69 -0.71
N LYS A 73 -13.96 6.29 0.55
CA LYS A 73 -13.49 6.97 1.77
C LYS A 73 -12.00 6.75 2.10
N PHE A 74 -11.29 5.89 1.36
CA PHE A 74 -9.90 5.54 1.67
C PHE A 74 -8.86 6.18 0.72
N ILE A 75 -9.29 7.07 -0.19
CA ILE A 75 -8.37 7.80 -1.08
C ILE A 75 -7.99 9.13 -0.41
N HIS A 76 -7.21 9.04 0.65
CA HIS A 76 -6.32 10.14 1.01
C HIS A 76 -4.91 9.57 1.12
N ALA A 77 -4.34 9.22 -0.03
CA ALA A 77 -2.89 9.08 -0.12
C ALA A 77 -2.34 10.50 0.06
N LEU A 78 -1.82 10.75 1.27
CA LEU A 78 -1.16 11.98 1.68
C LEU A 78 -0.11 12.38 0.62
N ASN A 79 -0.37 13.50 -0.07
CA ASN A 79 0.68 14.32 -0.65
C ASN A 79 1.45 14.95 0.52
N HIS A 80 2.67 14.49 0.74
CA HIS A 80 3.74 15.25 1.37
C HIS A 80 4.96 15.15 0.48
#